data_AF-A0A7S1R889-F1
#
_entry.id   AF-A0A7S1R889-F1
#
_cell.length_a   1.000
_cell.length_b   1.000
_cell.length_c   1.000
_cell.angle_alpha   90.00
_cell.angle_beta   90.00
_cell.angle_gamma   90.00
#
_symmetry.space_group_name_H-M   'P 1'
#
loop_
_entity.id
_entity.type
_entity.pdbx_description
1 polymer ?
#
loop_
_entity_poly.entity_id
_entity_poly.type
_entity_poly.pdbx_seq_one_letter_code
_entity_poly.pdbx_strand_id
1 'polypeptide(L)'
;ERSLAVCSLLELQHQLAMGSKRNRSGAFAKINAALDELPTNATALFVKGRCHHDYGEFANAAICFRKAIALDPDYKMSYIALGNCALHLGNFPAAIEAGRACLRRHADSPTAQFIVGQAHYHMLQDAQVPEEDLDEVRRLAGEALSYAKTQDAKTWRPADELMLRYLLAPADERAGAVRVAVHTRKVWGWRP
;
A
#
# COMPACT_ATOMS: atom_id res chain seq x y z
N GLU A 1 -8.21 -18.31 -26.08
CA GLU A 1 -6.94 -18.57 -25.36
C GLU A 1 -6.63 -17.54 -24.27
N ARG A 2 -6.63 -16.21 -24.53
CA ARG A 2 -6.44 -15.16 -23.49
C ARG A 2 -7.36 -15.27 -22.25
N SER A 3 -8.56 -15.82 -22.42
CA SER A 3 -9.53 -15.98 -21.32
C SER A 3 -9.15 -17.06 -20.29
N LEU A 4 -8.38 -18.09 -20.68
CA LEU A 4 -8.05 -19.20 -19.79
C LEU A 4 -6.91 -18.83 -18.82
N ALA A 5 -5.93 -18.06 -19.29
CA ALA A 5 -4.84 -17.53 -18.44
C ALA A 5 -5.34 -16.50 -17.42
N VAL A 6 -6.34 -15.68 -17.78
CA VAL A 6 -6.96 -14.71 -16.86
C VAL A 6 -7.85 -15.41 -15.83
N CYS A 7 -8.63 -16.43 -16.24
CA CYS A 7 -9.42 -17.26 -15.32
C CYS A 7 -8.53 -18.00 -14.31
N SER A 8 -7.40 -18.58 -14.74
CA SER A 8 -6.48 -19.28 -13.83
C SER A 8 -5.78 -18.35 -12.85
N LEU A 9 -5.51 -17.09 -13.24
CA LEU A 9 -5.01 -16.04 -12.35
C LEU A 9 -6.07 -15.62 -11.32
N LEU A 10 -7.34 -15.44 -11.69
CA LEU A 10 -8.46 -15.15 -10.78
C LEU A 10 -8.70 -16.28 -9.76
N GLU A 11 -8.67 -17.53 -10.20
CA GLU A 11 -8.74 -18.70 -9.32
C GLU A 11 -7.55 -18.76 -8.35
N LEU A 12 -6.36 -18.37 -8.82
CA LEU A 12 -5.19 -18.22 -7.97
C LEU A 12 -5.37 -17.10 -6.94
N GLN A 13 -6.00 -15.99 -7.33
CA GLN A 13 -6.31 -14.88 -6.44
C GLN A 13 -7.21 -15.34 -5.28
N HIS A 14 -8.18 -16.21 -5.56
CA HIS A 14 -9.04 -16.81 -4.54
C HIS A 14 -8.29 -17.80 -3.63
N GLN A 15 -7.45 -18.66 -4.20
CA GLN A 15 -6.67 -19.66 -3.45
C GLN A 15 -5.60 -19.06 -2.53
N LEU A 16 -5.03 -17.92 -2.90
CA LEU A 16 -4.04 -17.19 -2.09
C LEU A 16 -4.68 -16.47 -0.89
N ALA A 17 -5.88 -15.92 -1.08
CA ALA A 17 -6.66 -15.29 -0.01
C ALA A 17 -7.07 -16.26 1.11
N MET A 18 -7.16 -17.56 0.79
CA MET A 18 -7.61 -18.64 1.69
C MET A 18 -6.47 -19.33 2.48
N GLY A 19 -5.21 -18.89 2.34
CA GLY A 19 -4.15 -19.06 3.33
C GLY A 19 -3.79 -20.49 3.77
N SER A 20 -2.90 -21.15 3.03
CA SER A 20 -2.05 -22.25 3.57
C SER A 20 -0.64 -22.14 3.02
N LYS A 21 0.38 -22.26 3.90
CA LYS A 21 1.80 -22.36 3.49
C LYS A 21 2.03 -23.46 2.43
N ARG A 22 1.18 -24.51 2.43
CA ARG A 22 1.24 -25.64 1.51
C ARG A 22 0.89 -25.25 0.06
N ASN A 23 0.15 -24.16 -0.15
CA ASN A 23 -0.24 -23.71 -1.49
C ASN A 23 0.73 -22.67 -2.10
N ARG A 24 1.79 -22.30 -1.37
CA ARG A 24 2.76 -21.29 -1.82
C ARG A 24 3.48 -21.71 -3.10
N SER A 25 4.05 -22.91 -3.12
CA SER A 25 4.80 -23.43 -4.27
C SER A 25 3.91 -23.57 -5.50
N GLY A 26 2.68 -24.08 -5.33
CA GLY A 26 1.70 -24.21 -6.41
C GLY A 26 1.30 -22.86 -7.01
N ALA A 27 1.12 -21.82 -6.18
CA ALA A 27 0.82 -20.49 -6.66
C ALA A 27 1.97 -19.88 -7.47
N PHE A 28 3.20 -19.93 -6.96
CA PHE A 28 4.37 -19.44 -7.70
C PHE A 28 4.62 -20.20 -9.00
N ALA A 29 4.40 -21.52 -9.02
CA ALA A 29 4.56 -22.32 -10.24
C ALA A 29 3.61 -21.86 -11.36
N LYS A 30 2.32 -21.68 -11.04
CA LYS A 30 1.32 -21.18 -12.00
C LYS A 30 1.64 -19.76 -12.50
N ILE A 31 2.07 -18.88 -11.59
CA ILE A 31 2.44 -17.50 -11.95
C ILE A 31 3.69 -17.47 -12.84
N ASN A 32 4.71 -18.27 -12.50
CA ASN A 32 5.93 -18.32 -13.30
C ASN A 32 5.67 -18.89 -14.69
N ALA A 33 4.86 -19.96 -14.81
CA ALA A 33 4.46 -20.47 -16.12
C ALA A 33 3.76 -19.40 -16.98
N ALA A 34 2.86 -18.61 -16.39
CA ALA A 34 2.22 -17.50 -17.10
C ALA A 34 3.21 -16.39 -17.52
N LEU A 35 4.28 -16.17 -16.74
CA LEU A 35 5.34 -15.21 -17.04
C LEU A 35 6.36 -15.76 -18.04
N ASP A 36 6.54 -17.08 -18.12
CA ASP A 36 7.37 -17.73 -19.13
C ASP A 36 6.70 -17.65 -20.50
N GLU A 37 5.37 -17.81 -20.55
CA GLU A 37 4.57 -17.61 -21.78
C GLU A 37 4.46 -16.14 -22.18
N LEU A 38 4.26 -15.24 -21.22
CA LEU A 38 4.14 -13.80 -21.47
C LEU A 38 4.90 -12.97 -20.40
N PRO A 39 6.20 -12.70 -20.62
CA PRO A 39 7.05 -11.97 -19.67
C PRO A 39 6.59 -10.54 -19.37
N THR A 40 5.82 -9.94 -20.28
CA THR A 40 5.29 -8.57 -20.19
C THR A 40 3.89 -8.51 -19.60
N ASN A 41 3.41 -9.58 -18.95
CA ASN A 41 2.11 -9.60 -18.31
C ASN A 41 2.15 -8.86 -16.96
N ALA A 42 1.73 -7.58 -16.97
CA ALA A 42 1.66 -6.73 -15.78
C ALA A 42 0.79 -7.34 -14.66
N THR A 43 -0.33 -7.97 -15.01
CA THR A 43 -1.23 -8.62 -14.05
C THR A 43 -0.58 -9.81 -13.37
N ALA A 44 0.14 -10.66 -14.10
CA ALA A 44 0.85 -11.79 -13.51
C ALA A 44 1.98 -11.34 -12.57
N LEU A 45 2.72 -10.29 -12.93
CA LEU A 45 3.72 -9.68 -12.06
C LEU A 45 3.09 -9.07 -10.80
N PHE A 46 1.95 -8.40 -10.95
CA PHE A 46 1.20 -7.88 -9.83
C PHE A 46 0.75 -9.00 -8.87
N VAL A 47 0.17 -10.09 -9.40
CA VAL A 47 -0.25 -11.25 -8.59
C VAL A 47 0.96 -11.90 -7.90
N LYS A 48 2.12 -12.00 -8.56
CA LYS A 48 3.38 -12.44 -7.94
C LYS A 48 3.78 -11.57 -6.77
N GLY A 49 3.73 -10.25 -6.96
CA GLY A 49 4.03 -9.28 -5.91
C GLY A 49 3.11 -9.43 -4.71
N ARG A 50 1.82 -9.65 -4.96
CA ARG A 50 0.85 -9.89 -3.89
C ARG A 50 1.14 -11.20 -3.14
N CYS A 51 1.49 -12.28 -3.82
CA CYS A 51 1.94 -13.51 -3.14
C CYS A 51 3.09 -13.21 -2.17
N HIS A 52 4.14 -12.54 -2.64
CA HIS A 52 5.26 -12.15 -1.78
C HIS A 52 4.81 -11.30 -0.60
N HIS A 53 3.93 -10.32 -0.82
CA HIS A 53 3.37 -9.47 0.23
C HIS A 53 2.62 -10.29 1.30
N ASP A 54 1.76 -11.22 0.89
CA ASP A 54 0.97 -12.05 1.79
C ASP A 54 1.85 -13.01 2.62
N TYR A 55 3.03 -13.38 2.10
CA TYR A 55 4.05 -14.13 2.83
C TYR A 55 5.00 -13.26 3.65
N GLY A 56 4.81 -11.94 3.71
CA GLY A 56 5.65 -10.99 4.45
C GLY A 56 6.97 -10.64 3.76
N GLU A 57 7.14 -11.02 2.49
CA GLU A 57 8.34 -10.77 1.71
C GLU A 57 8.26 -9.44 0.96
N PHE A 58 8.14 -8.36 1.73
CA PHE A 58 7.83 -7.02 1.22
C PHE A 58 8.86 -6.50 0.20
N ALA A 59 10.15 -6.85 0.35
CA ALA A 59 11.18 -6.47 -0.61
C ALA A 59 10.97 -7.13 -1.98
N ASN A 60 10.67 -8.44 -2.00
CA ASN A 60 10.37 -9.18 -3.23
C ASN A 60 9.07 -8.70 -3.87
N ALA A 61 8.06 -8.40 -3.04
CA ALA A 61 6.79 -7.83 -3.48
C ALA A 61 6.98 -6.48 -4.18
N ALA A 62 7.77 -5.58 -3.58
CA ALA A 62 8.07 -4.26 -4.14
C ALA A 62 8.76 -4.35 -5.51
N ILE A 63 9.66 -5.32 -5.72
CA ILE A 63 10.29 -5.55 -7.03
C ILE A 63 9.23 -5.93 -8.07
N CYS A 64 8.32 -6.85 -7.73
CA CYS A 64 7.25 -7.28 -8.62
C CYS A 64 6.29 -6.14 -8.96
N PHE A 65 5.88 -5.33 -7.98
CA PHE A 65 5.01 -4.18 -8.21
C PHE A 65 5.66 -3.09 -9.05
N ARG A 66 6.96 -2.82 -8.88
CA ARG A 66 7.70 -1.89 -9.75
C ARG A 66 7.72 -2.37 -11.20
N LYS A 67 7.92 -3.67 -11.43
CA LYS A 67 7.84 -4.25 -12.78
C LYS A 67 6.42 -4.16 -13.36
N ALA A 68 5.40 -4.42 -12.54
CA ALA A 68 4.01 -4.28 -12.97
C ALA A 68 3.67 -2.83 -13.36
N ILE A 69 4.11 -1.84 -12.58
CA ILE A 69 3.97 -0.40 -12.88
C ILE A 69 4.68 -0.02 -14.19
N ALA A 70 5.88 -0.56 -14.44
CA ALA A 70 6.62 -0.26 -15.66
C ALA A 70 5.90 -0.78 -16.93
N LEU A 71 5.14 -1.87 -16.81
CA LEU A 71 4.39 -2.48 -17.91
C LEU A 71 2.98 -1.91 -18.06
N ASP A 72 2.33 -1.57 -16.95
CA ASP A 72 1.03 -0.90 -16.92
C ASP A 72 1.08 0.27 -15.92
N PRO A 73 1.47 1.46 -16.38
CA PRO A 73 1.55 2.64 -15.53
C PRO A 73 0.21 3.12 -15.01
N ASP A 74 -0.92 2.70 -15.58
CA ASP A 74 -2.25 3.15 -15.17
C ASP A 74 -2.87 2.22 -14.13
N TYR A 75 -2.23 1.08 -13.84
CA TYR A 75 -2.74 0.15 -12.85
C TYR A 75 -2.54 0.64 -11.41
N LYS A 76 -3.54 1.41 -10.93
CA LYS A 76 -3.62 2.04 -9.60
C LYS A 76 -3.18 1.13 -8.45
N MET A 77 -3.61 -0.13 -8.46
CA MET A 77 -3.36 -1.07 -7.36
C MET A 77 -1.88 -1.41 -7.19
N SER A 78 -1.08 -1.38 -8.25
CA SER A 78 0.36 -1.65 -8.16
C SER A 78 1.08 -0.57 -7.36
N TYR A 79 0.68 0.70 -7.50
CA TYR A 79 1.25 1.80 -6.71
C TYR A 79 0.84 1.71 -5.24
N ILE A 80 -0.43 1.43 -4.96
CA ILE A 80 -0.94 1.24 -3.61
C ILE A 80 -0.18 0.09 -2.92
N ALA A 81 -0.02 -1.04 -3.61
CA ALA A 81 0.68 -2.19 -3.06
C ALA A 81 2.18 -1.92 -2.85
N LEU A 82 2.83 -1.20 -3.76
CA LEU A 82 4.22 -0.75 -3.59
C LEU A 82 4.37 0.17 -2.37
N GLY A 83 3.45 1.13 -2.18
CA GLY A 83 3.44 2.02 -1.02
C GLY A 83 3.27 1.26 0.30
N ASN A 84 2.38 0.27 0.34
CA ASN A 84 2.23 -0.59 1.52
C ASN A 84 3.48 -1.42 1.80
N CYS A 85 4.14 -1.98 0.79
CA CYS A 85 5.43 -2.66 0.97
C CYS A 85 6.47 -1.72 1.57
N ALA A 86 6.55 -0.48 1.08
CA ALA A 86 7.48 0.51 1.59
C ALA A 86 7.21 0.89 3.05
N LEU A 87 5.94 1.06 3.43
CA LEU A 87 5.53 1.26 4.83
C LEU A 87 5.95 0.08 5.72
N HIS A 88 5.71 -1.15 5.26
CA HIS A 88 6.12 -2.36 6.00
C HIS A 88 7.63 -2.50 6.16
N LEU A 89 8.40 -1.98 5.21
CA LEU A 89 9.87 -1.95 5.25
C LEU A 89 10.42 -0.75 6.05
N GLY A 90 9.56 0.13 6.58
CA GLY A 90 9.99 1.36 7.26
C GLY A 90 10.59 2.42 6.32
N ASN A 91 10.48 2.23 4.99
CA ASN A 91 10.96 3.20 4.01
C ASN A 91 9.84 4.18 3.66
N PHE A 92 9.58 5.12 4.57
CA PHE A 92 8.52 6.12 4.41
C PHE A 92 8.71 7.06 3.21
N PRO A 93 9.94 7.52 2.87
CA PRO A 93 10.16 8.29 1.65
C PRO A 93 9.68 7.55 0.38
N ALA A 94 9.99 6.25 0.25
CA ALA A 94 9.53 5.46 -0.89
C ALA A 94 8.02 5.22 -0.88
N ALA A 95 7.39 5.13 0.31
CA ALA A 95 5.94 5.05 0.43
C ALA A 95 5.25 6.33 -0.07
N ILE A 96 5.80 7.51 0.29
CA ILE A 96 5.32 8.81 -0.19
C ILE A 96 5.48 8.91 -1.69
N GLU A 97 6.63 8.50 -2.24
CA GLU A 97 6.88 8.51 -3.68
C GLU A 97 5.86 7.65 -4.44
N ALA A 98 5.62 6.41 -3.99
CA ALA A 98 4.65 5.51 -4.60
C ALA A 98 3.21 6.06 -4.51
N GLY A 99 2.83 6.61 -3.35
CA GLY A 99 1.52 7.24 -3.15
C GLY A 99 1.33 8.47 -4.05
N ARG A 100 2.32 9.37 -4.13
CA ARG A 100 2.27 10.54 -5.03
C ARG A 100 2.28 10.14 -6.50
N ALA A 101 3.01 9.09 -6.87
CA ALA A 101 2.99 8.54 -8.23
C ALA A 101 1.62 7.99 -8.61
N CYS A 102 0.92 7.36 -7.66
CA CYS A 102 -0.49 6.98 -7.82
C CYS A 102 -1.37 8.22 -8.04
N LEU A 103 -1.24 9.23 -7.17
CA LEU A 103 -2.08 10.44 -7.20
C LEU A 103 -1.88 11.29 -8.46
N ARG A 104 -0.70 11.26 -9.09
CA ARG A 104 -0.48 11.91 -10.39
C ARG A 104 -1.36 11.34 -11.51
N ARG A 105 -1.78 10.08 -11.40
CA ARG A 105 -2.62 9.38 -12.39
C ARG A 105 -4.06 9.20 -11.93
N HIS A 106 -4.24 9.01 -10.62
CA HIS A 106 -5.50 8.72 -9.94
C HIS A 106 -5.64 9.71 -8.77
N ALA A 107 -5.91 10.97 -9.09
CA ALA A 107 -5.93 12.07 -8.13
C ALA A 107 -6.98 11.89 -7.01
N ASP A 108 -8.02 11.11 -7.29
CA ASP A 108 -9.15 10.80 -6.42
C ASP A 108 -8.94 9.53 -5.57
N SER A 109 -7.69 9.06 -5.40
CA SER A 109 -7.42 7.83 -4.65
C SER A 109 -7.31 8.09 -3.13
N PRO A 110 -8.34 7.76 -2.32
CA PRO A 110 -8.25 7.92 -0.87
C PRO A 110 -7.20 6.99 -0.25
N THR A 111 -7.00 5.81 -0.82
CA THR A 111 -5.98 4.86 -0.34
C THR A 111 -4.56 5.39 -0.57
N ALA A 112 -4.29 6.07 -1.69
CA ALA A 112 -2.99 6.68 -1.93
C ALA A 112 -2.74 7.88 -1.00
N GLN A 113 -3.76 8.71 -0.76
CA GLN A 113 -3.69 9.79 0.25
C GLN A 113 -3.45 9.23 1.66
N PHE A 114 -4.12 8.12 2.00
CA PHE A 114 -3.91 7.44 3.28
C PHE A 114 -2.46 6.95 3.43
N ILE A 115 -1.88 6.34 2.38
CA ILE A 115 -0.48 5.88 2.39
C ILE A 115 0.47 7.07 2.62
N VAL A 116 0.27 8.19 1.92
CA VAL A 116 1.13 9.38 2.05
C VAL A 116 1.03 9.96 3.46
N GLY A 117 -0.18 10.14 3.99
CA GLY A 117 -0.36 10.68 5.33
C GLY A 117 0.13 9.74 6.43
N GLN A 118 -0.06 8.42 6.27
CA GLN A 118 0.51 7.42 7.18
C GLN A 118 2.04 7.44 7.15
N ALA A 119 2.66 7.54 5.96
CA ALA A 119 4.11 7.60 5.83
C ALA A 119 4.68 8.86 6.52
N HIS A 120 4.09 10.03 6.29
CA HIS A 120 4.49 11.25 6.97
C HIS A 120 4.30 11.15 8.50
N TYR A 121 3.19 10.56 8.96
CA TYR A 121 2.98 10.31 10.38
C TYR A 121 4.11 9.47 10.99
N HIS A 122 4.52 8.37 10.34
CA HIS A 122 5.63 7.56 10.82
C HIS A 122 6.98 8.29 10.77
N MET A 123 7.25 9.10 9.75
CA MET A 123 8.46 9.93 9.71
C MET A 123 8.54 10.90 10.90
N LEU A 124 7.40 11.47 11.31
CA LEU A 124 7.32 12.34 12.50
C LEU A 124 7.54 11.57 13.80
N GLN A 125 7.11 10.31 13.88
CA GLN A 125 7.33 9.47 15.08
C GLN A 125 8.78 9.01 15.20
N ASP A 126 9.40 8.67 14.08
CA ASP A 126 10.76 8.13 14.01
C ASP A 126 11.83 9.24 13.97
N ALA A 127 11.43 10.52 14.13
CA ALA A 127 12.29 11.69 14.06
C ALA A 127 13.14 11.76 12.77
N GLN A 128 12.58 11.30 11.65
CA GLN A 128 13.21 11.35 10.31
C GLN A 128 13.02 12.70 9.62
N VAL A 129 12.33 13.64 10.26
CA VAL A 129 12.01 14.97 9.75
C VAL A 129 12.79 16.00 10.56
N PRO A 130 13.50 16.95 9.92
CA PRO A 130 14.14 18.08 10.60
C PRO A 130 13.13 18.87 11.45
N GLU A 131 13.58 19.48 12.54
CA GLU A 131 12.70 20.17 13.49
C GLU A 131 11.92 21.32 12.82
N GLU A 132 12.58 22.02 11.91
CA GLU A 132 12.03 23.10 11.11
C GLU A 132 10.87 22.68 10.18
N ASP A 133 10.84 21.41 9.77
CA ASP A 133 9.87 20.87 8.81
C ASP A 133 8.70 20.14 9.50
N LEU A 134 8.75 19.96 10.83
CA LEU A 134 7.79 19.13 11.57
C LEU A 134 6.35 19.59 11.40
N ASP A 135 6.10 20.90 11.48
CA ASP A 135 4.74 21.44 11.40
C ASP A 135 4.18 21.34 9.97
N GLU A 136 5.01 21.56 8.95
CA GLU A 136 4.60 21.43 7.55
C GLU A 136 4.31 19.96 7.20
N VAL A 137 5.21 19.03 7.56
CA VAL A 137 4.99 17.60 7.33
C VAL A 137 3.74 17.11 8.07
N ARG A 138 3.50 17.61 9.29
CA ARG A 138 2.29 17.29 10.06
C ARG A 138 1.02 17.82 9.39
N ARG A 139 1.04 19.06 8.90
CA ARG A 139 -0.06 19.66 8.15
C ARG A 139 -0.39 18.83 6.91
N LEU A 140 0.61 18.51 6.10
CA LEU A 140 0.46 17.67 4.91
C LEU A 140 -0.11 16.29 5.24
N ALA A 141 0.36 15.67 6.32
CA ALA A 141 -0.17 14.38 6.79
C ALA A 141 -1.64 14.48 7.19
N GLY A 142 -1.99 15.51 7.96
CA GLY A 142 -3.36 15.77 8.41
C GLY A 142 -4.32 16.04 7.26
N GLU A 143 -3.89 16.80 6.25
CA GLU A 143 -4.69 17.09 5.04
C GLU A 143 -4.94 15.82 4.21
N ALA A 144 -3.89 15.04 3.94
CA ALA A 144 -4.01 13.80 3.18
C ALA A 144 -4.95 12.80 3.88
N LEU A 145 -4.80 12.63 5.19
CA LEU A 145 -5.65 11.74 5.99
C LEU A 145 -7.08 12.26 6.14
N SER A 146 -7.27 13.57 6.28
CA SER A 146 -8.60 14.19 6.29
C SER A 146 -9.32 13.92 4.98
N TYR A 147 -8.65 14.15 3.83
CA TYR A 147 -9.20 13.83 2.53
C TYR A 147 -9.58 12.35 2.42
N ALA A 148 -8.66 11.45 2.78
CA ALA A 148 -8.93 10.01 2.74
C ALA A 148 -10.13 9.61 3.63
N LYS A 149 -10.33 10.27 4.77
CA LYS A 149 -11.50 10.04 5.64
C LYS A 149 -12.79 10.50 5.00
N THR A 150 -12.82 11.68 4.37
CA THR A 150 -14.03 12.19 3.72
C THR A 150 -14.55 11.26 2.63
N GLN A 151 -13.66 10.60 1.90
CA GLN A 151 -14.01 9.74 0.78
C GLN A 151 -14.31 8.29 1.20
N ASP A 152 -13.67 7.78 2.26
CA ASP A 152 -13.79 6.37 2.66
C ASP A 152 -13.79 6.15 4.18
N ALA A 153 -14.64 6.88 4.91
CA ALA A 153 -14.73 6.78 6.37
C ALA A 153 -15.05 5.36 6.89
N LYS A 154 -15.77 4.54 6.11
CA LYS A 154 -16.27 3.22 6.55
C LYS A 154 -15.16 2.20 6.79
N THR A 155 -14.01 2.37 6.14
CA THR A 155 -12.86 1.46 6.27
C THR A 155 -11.88 1.90 7.37
N TRP A 156 -12.15 3.03 8.04
CA TRP A 156 -11.29 3.56 9.10
C TRP A 156 -11.43 2.77 10.38
N ARG A 157 -10.28 2.44 10.96
CA ARG A 157 -10.19 1.79 12.27
C ARG A 157 -10.04 2.88 13.34
N PRO A 158 -10.39 2.59 14.61
CA PRO A 158 -10.16 3.52 15.72
C PRO A 158 -8.72 4.03 15.79
N ALA A 159 -7.72 3.19 15.48
CA ALA A 159 -6.31 3.61 15.41
C ALA A 159 -6.04 4.66 14.32
N ASP A 160 -6.71 4.57 13.16
CA ASP A 160 -6.58 5.54 12.09
C ASP A 160 -7.20 6.88 12.52
N GLU A 161 -8.29 6.86 13.29
CA GLU A 161 -8.91 8.08 13.84
C GLU A 161 -8.02 8.76 14.88
N LEU A 162 -7.39 7.99 15.76
CA LEU A 162 -6.45 8.53 16.74
C LEU A 162 -5.23 9.14 16.06
N MET A 163 -4.71 8.51 15.00
CA MET A 163 -3.63 9.07 14.17
C MET A 163 -4.02 10.44 13.60
N LEU A 164 -5.20 10.53 12.97
CA LEU A 164 -5.66 11.80 12.40
C LEU A 164 -5.88 12.85 13.49
N ARG A 165 -6.48 12.48 14.63
CA ARG A 165 -6.68 13.38 15.77
C ARG A 165 -5.35 13.92 16.29
N TYR A 166 -4.33 13.07 16.41
CA TYR A 166 -2.99 13.48 16.83
C TYR A 166 -2.37 14.50 15.86
N LEU A 167 -2.53 14.29 14.55
CA LEU A 167 -1.99 15.19 13.52
C LEU A 167 -2.67 16.56 13.52
N LEU A 168 -3.98 16.59 13.76
CA LEU A 168 -4.79 17.82 13.76
C LEU A 168 -4.79 18.55 15.12
N ALA A 169 -4.30 17.91 16.19
CA ALA A 169 -4.29 18.51 17.52
C ALA A 169 -3.32 19.72 17.60
N PRO A 170 -3.70 20.80 18.31
CA PRO A 170 -2.80 21.92 18.64
C PRO A 170 -1.55 21.48 19.41
N ALA A 171 -0.47 22.27 19.34
CA ALA A 171 0.83 21.89 19.90
C ALA A 171 0.82 21.55 21.39
N ASP A 172 0.07 22.30 22.16
CA ASP A 172 -0.16 22.14 23.60
C ASP A 172 -0.96 20.88 23.94
N GLU A 173 -1.95 20.51 23.13
CA GLU A 173 -2.74 19.29 23.34
C GLU A 173 -2.01 18.01 22.93
N ARG A 174 -1.03 18.11 22.02
CA ARG A 174 -0.27 16.95 21.52
C ARG A 174 0.59 16.27 22.56
N ALA A 175 1.06 16.99 23.57
CA ALA A 175 1.89 16.43 24.64
C ALA A 175 1.13 15.38 25.47
N GLY A 176 -0.21 15.51 25.57
CA GLY A 176 -1.09 14.54 26.24
C GLY A 176 -1.75 13.52 25.30
N ALA A 177 -1.60 13.69 23.98
CA ALA A 177 -2.19 12.78 23.00
C ALA A 177 -1.36 11.49 22.88
N VAL A 178 -2.04 10.35 22.99
CA VAL A 178 -1.39 9.05 22.83
C VAL A 178 -0.83 8.94 21.41
N ARG A 179 0.49 8.83 21.29
CA ARG A 179 1.15 8.43 20.03
C ARG A 179 0.76 6.99 19.75
N VAL A 180 -0.03 6.76 18.71
CA VAL A 180 -0.52 5.41 18.37
C VAL A 180 0.43 4.76 17.39
N ALA A 181 0.84 3.53 17.67
CA ALA A 181 1.48 2.66 16.69
C ALA A 181 0.44 2.25 15.64
N VAL A 182 0.41 2.95 14.51
CA VAL A 182 -0.53 2.65 13.43
C VAL A 182 0.05 1.52 12.59
N HIS A 183 -0.55 0.34 12.71
CA HIS A 183 -0.18 -0.77 11.86
C HIS A 183 -0.70 -0.48 10.44
N THR A 184 0.14 -0.71 9.43
CA THR A 184 -0.24 -0.62 8.01
C THR A 184 -1.59 -1.30 7.78
N ARG A 185 -2.44 -0.69 6.93
CA ARG A 185 -3.71 -1.32 6.59
C ARG A 185 -3.42 -2.66 5.92
N LYS A 186 -4.04 -3.72 6.42
CA LYS A 186 -4.22 -4.93 5.60
C LYS A 186 -4.98 -4.48 4.36
N VAL A 187 -4.41 -4.73 3.18
CA VAL A 187 -5.09 -4.41 1.92
C VAL A 187 -6.26 -5.38 1.77
N TRP A 188 -7.45 -4.98 2.24
CA TRP A 188 -8.71 -5.69 2.04
C TRP A 188 -9.54 -4.94 1.00
N GLY A 189 -10.17 -5.66 0.08
CA GLY A 189 -10.92 -5.08 -1.04
C GLY A 189 -10.43 -5.49 -2.43
N TRP A 190 -9.56 -6.49 -2.54
CA TRP A 190 -9.30 -7.16 -3.80
C TRP A 190 -10.61 -7.83 -4.26
N ARG A 191 -11.31 -7.25 -5.24
CA ARG A 191 -12.53 -7.89 -5.75
C ARG A 191 -12.17 -9.22 -6.42
N PRO A 192 -13.01 -10.27 -6.27
CA PRO A 192 -13.06 -11.37 -7.22
C PRO A 192 -13.44 -10.87 -8.63
#